data_AF-A0A2P4Z0F1-F1
#
_entry.id   AF-A0A2P4Z0F1-F1
#
_cell.length_a   1.000
_cell.length_b   1.000
_cell.length_c   1.000
_cell.angle_alpha   90.00
_cell.angle_beta   90.00
_cell.angle_gamma   90.00
#
_symmetry.space_group_name_H-M   'P 1'
#
loop_
_entity.id
_entity.type
_entity.pdbx_description
1 polymer ?
#
loop_
_entity_poly.entity_id
_entity_poly.type
_entity_poly.pdbx_seq_one_letter_code
_entity_poly.pdbx_strand_id
1 'polypeptide(L)' 'MGIAEKIVNKEINLNLLYEKDDEEVCEELTKLNGIEVWSAEMAMIFCMNRKNVFSFSDTAIKRALKMIYGQRN' A
#
# COMPACT_ATOMS: atom_id res chain seq x y z
N MET A 1 0.69 -21.18 -0.06
CA MET A 1 0.06 -20.59 -1.25
C MET A 1 0.75 -19.26 -1.58
N GLY A 2 1.24 -19.09 -2.81
CA GLY A 2 1.86 -17.84 -3.26
C GLY A 2 0.83 -16.82 -3.77
N ILE A 3 1.25 -15.57 -4.02
CA ILE A 3 0.37 -14.50 -4.54
C ILE A 3 -0.24 -14.89 -5.89
N ALA A 4 0.57 -15.43 -6.82
CA ALA A 4 0.11 -15.86 -8.14
C ALA A 4 -1.00 -16.92 -8.06
N GLU A 5 -0.86 -17.87 -7.15
CA GLU A 5 -1.83 -18.95 -6.94
C GLU A 5 -3.16 -18.41 -6.38
N LYS A 6 -3.12 -17.48 -5.41
CA LYS A 6 -4.32 -16.79 -4.91
C LYS A 6 -5.06 -16.01 -6.00
N ILE A 7 -4.34 -15.39 -6.94
CA ILE A 7 -4.95 -14.68 -8.07
C ILE A 7 -5.60 -15.66 -9.05
N VAL A 8 -4.92 -16.75 -9.41
CA VAL A 8 -5.44 -17.79 -10.33
C VAL A 8 -6.69 -18.45 -9.74
N ASN A 9 -6.71 -18.69 -8.43
CA ASN A 9 -7.85 -19.27 -7.71
C ASN A 9 -9.00 -18.28 -7.46
N LYS A 10 -8.87 -17.02 -7.91
CA LYS A 10 -9.84 -15.93 -7.68
C LYS A 10 -10.10 -15.62 -6.21
N GLU A 11 -9.19 -16.00 -5.32
CA GLU A 11 -9.23 -15.60 -3.90
C GLU A 11 -8.95 -14.12 -3.73
N ILE A 12 -8.17 -13.54 -4.66
CA ILE A 12 -8.02 -12.10 -4.83
C ILE A 12 -8.34 -11.73 -6.26
N ASN A 13 -9.22 -10.74 -6.40
CA ASN A 13 -9.56 -10.15 -7.69
C ASN A 13 -8.97 -8.73 -7.78
N LEU A 14 -7.85 -8.62 -8.49
CA LEU A 14 -7.15 -7.35 -8.68
C LEU A 14 -8.00 -6.28 -9.38
N ASN A 15 -8.95 -6.67 -10.23
CA ASN A 15 -9.82 -5.72 -10.93
C ASN A 15 -10.83 -5.08 -9.97
N LEU A 16 -11.32 -5.83 -8.98
CA LEU A 16 -12.25 -5.30 -7.97
C LEU A 16 -11.56 -4.33 -7.01
N LEU A 17 -10.23 -4.36 -6.91
CA LEU A 17 -9.49 -3.37 -6.12
C LEU A 17 -9.68 -1.94 -6.63
N TYR A 18 -10.06 -1.72 -7.89
CA TYR A 18 -10.31 -0.37 -8.41
C TYR A 18 -11.67 0.21 -8.00
N GLU A 19 -12.60 -0.63 -7.57
CA GLU A 19 -13.94 -0.23 -7.13
C GLU A 19 -13.99 0.08 -5.63
N LYS A 20 -12.95 -0.32 -4.90
CA LYS A 20 -12.80 -0.19 -3.45
C LYS A 20 -12.21 1.16 -3.04
N ASP A 21 -12.48 1.59 -1.82
CA ASP A 21 -11.82 2.76 -1.24
C ASP A 21 -10.36 2.46 -0.82
N ASP A 22 -9.63 3.48 -0.36
CA ASP A 22 -8.21 3.35 -0.04
C ASP A 22 -7.96 2.41 1.15
N GLU A 23 -8.85 2.41 2.15
CA GLU A 23 -8.72 1.57 3.34
C GLU A 23 -8.97 0.10 2.98
N GLU A 24 -10.06 -0.17 2.26
CA GLU A 24 -10.40 -1.50 1.78
C GLU A 24 -9.31 -2.10 0.88
N VAL A 25 -8.69 -1.30 0.02
CA VAL A 25 -7.59 -1.79 -0.83
C VAL A 25 -6.38 -2.14 0.00
N CYS A 26 -6.02 -1.32 0.99
CA CYS A 26 -4.90 -1.61 1.87
C CYS A 26 -5.15 -2.92 2.66
N GLU A 27 -6.36 -3.11 3.17
CA GLU A 27 -6.77 -4.35 3.85
C GLU A 27 -6.71 -5.57 2.94
N GLU A 28 -7.20 -5.47 1.69
CA GLU A 28 -7.14 -6.60 0.75
C GLU A 28 -5.69 -6.96 0.36
N LEU A 29 -4.84 -5.96 0.13
CA LEU A 29 -3.44 -6.19 -0.23
C LEU A 29 -2.66 -6.79 0.95
N THR A 30 -2.93 -6.38 2.18
CA THR A 30 -2.22 -6.90 3.37
C THR A 30 -2.62 -8.33 3.76
N LYS A 31 -3.71 -8.89 3.20
CA LYS A 31 -4.03 -10.33 3.31
C LYS A 31 -3.08 -11.22 2.49
N LEU A 32 -2.25 -10.65 1.64
CA LEU A 32 -1.22 -11.36 0.89
C LEU A 32 0.04 -11.54 1.74
N ASN A 33 0.47 -12.79 1.91
CA ASN A 33 1.70 -13.10 2.65
C ASN A 33 2.89 -12.34 2.02
N GLY A 34 3.60 -11.57 2.86
CA GLY A 34 4.74 -10.75 2.44
C GLY A 34 4.39 -9.33 1.99
N ILE A 35 3.11 -8.94 2.04
CA ILE A 35 2.68 -7.55 1.84
C ILE A 35 2.24 -6.98 3.18
N GLU A 36 3.00 -6.00 3.68
CA GLU A 36 2.63 -5.19 4.84
C GLU A 36 2.01 -3.86 4.40
N VAL A 37 1.52 -3.08 5.38
CA VAL A 37 0.88 -1.77 5.14
C VAL A 37 1.74 -0.87 4.26
N TRP A 38 3.04 -0.74 4.57
CA TRP A 38 3.95 0.07 3.76
C TRP A 38 4.01 -0.39 2.30
N SER A 39 4.17 -1.70 2.05
CA SER A 39 4.21 -2.26 0.70
C SER A 39 2.88 -2.08 -0.04
N ALA A 40 1.75 -2.22 0.66
CA ALA A 40 0.42 -2.00 0.11
C ALA A 40 0.21 -0.53 -0.30
N GLU A 41 0.55 0.40 0.59
CA GLU A 41 0.48 1.85 0.32
C GLU A 41 1.37 2.23 -0.87
N MET A 42 2.59 1.67 -0.97
CA MET A 42 3.47 1.90 -2.13
C MET A 42 2.86 1.40 -3.44
N ALA A 43 2.25 0.21 -3.45
CA ALA A 43 1.55 -0.31 -4.63
C ALA A 43 0.34 0.57 -5.00
N MET A 44 -0.43 1.04 -4.01
CA MET A 44 -1.57 1.94 -4.25
C MET A 44 -1.12 3.25 -4.90
N ILE A 45 -0.01 3.84 -4.46
CA ILE A 45 0.53 5.08 -5.02
C ILE A 45 1.06 4.84 -6.44
N PHE A 46 1.99 3.89 -6.62
CA PHE A 46 2.77 3.77 -7.85
C PHE A 46 2.16 2.88 -8.92
N CYS A 47 1.35 1.89 -8.53
CA CYS A 47 0.74 0.95 -9.49
C CYS A 47 -0.72 1.29 -9.77
N MET A 48 -1.44 1.86 -8.79
CA MET A 48 -2.87 2.19 -8.92
C MET A 48 -3.14 3.69 -9.03
N ASN A 49 -2.12 4.55 -8.91
CA ASN A 49 -2.24 6.00 -9.00
C ASN A 49 -3.28 6.60 -8.03
N ARG A 50 -3.37 6.03 -6.82
CA ARG A 50 -4.26 6.53 -5.77
C ARG A 50 -3.67 7.80 -5.16
N LYS A 51 -4.43 8.89 -5.20
CA LYS A 51 -3.95 10.24 -4.85
C LYS A 51 -4.03 10.57 -3.36
N ASN A 52 -4.85 9.84 -2.60
CA ASN A 52 -5.15 10.15 -1.20
C ASN A 52 -4.49 9.16 -0.22
N VAL A 53 -3.31 8.65 -0.59
CA VAL A 53 -2.52 7.72 0.22
C VAL A 53 -1.27 8.42 0.71
N PHE A 54 -1.09 8.47 2.03
CA PHE A 54 0.11 9.01 2.66
C PHE A 54 0.77 7.96 3.54
N SER A 55 1.83 7.32 3.03
CA SER A 55 2.55 6.27 3.73
C SER A 55 3.43 6.84 4.85
N PHE A 56 2.81 7.18 5.98
CA PHE A 56 3.53 7.78 7.11
C PHE A 56 4.61 6.86 7.67
N SER A 57 4.48 5.54 7.51
CA SER A 57 5.44 4.55 7.99
C SER A 57 6.79 4.62 7.25
N ASP A 58 6.80 5.19 6.04
CA ASP A 58 7.98 5.30 5.18
C ASP A 58 9.11 6.15 5.80
N THR A 59 10.32 5.60 5.82
CA THR A 59 11.47 6.23 6.47
C THR A 59 11.95 7.48 5.73
N ALA A 60 11.86 7.50 4.39
CA ALA A 60 12.24 8.65 3.58
C ALA A 60 11.22 9.79 3.76
N ILE A 61 9.91 9.48 3.82
CA ILE A 61 8.86 10.46 4.13
C ILE A 61 9.07 11.04 5.53
N LYS A 62 9.28 10.20 6.56
CA LYS A 62 9.59 10.68 7.92
C LYS A 62 10.82 11.57 7.94
N ARG A 63 11.89 11.21 7.22
CA ARG A 63 13.11 12.00 7.11
C ARG A 63 12.85 13.35 6.42
N ALA A 64 12.08 13.36 5.33
CA ALA A 64 11.72 14.58 4.61
C ALA A 64 10.91 15.52 5.50
N LEU A 65 9.92 15.01 6.24
CA LEU A 65 9.16 15.79 7.22
C LEU A 65 10.08 16.40 8.28
N LYS A 66 11.01 15.62 8.86
CA LYS A 66 11.99 16.14 9.81
C LYS A 66 12.81 17.31 9.25
N MET A 67 13.22 17.21 7.98
CA MET A 67 13.98 18.27 7.30
C MET A 67 13.12 19.52 7.06
N ILE A 68 11.89 19.36 6.56
CA ILE A 68 10.98 20.46 6.23
C ILE A 68 10.54 21.23 7.49
N TYR A 69 10.24 20.50 8.57
CA TYR A 69 9.77 21.08 9.84
C TYR A 69 10.91 21.42 10.81
N GLY A 70 12.18 21.32 10.39
CA GLY A 70 13.33 21.68 11.20
C GLY A 70 13.56 20.80 12.44
N GLN A 71 12.97 19.61 12.49
CA GLN A 71 13.17 18.66 13.59
C GLN A 71 14.50 17.91 13.39
N ARG A 72 15.58 18.43 13.98
CA ARG A 72 16.88 17.75 14.08
C ARG A 72 16.95 16.98 15.40
N ASN A 73 16.50 15.72 15.40
CA ASN A 73 16.79 14.72 16.44
C ASN A 73 16.75 13.31 15.85
#